data_AF-A0A7G5ZR90-F1
#
_entry.id   AF-A0A7G5ZR90-F1
#
_cell.length_a   1.000
_cell.length_b   1.000
_cell.length_c   1.000
_cell.angle_alpha   90.00
_cell.angle_beta   90.00
_cell.angle_gamma   90.00
#
_symmetry.space_group_name_H-M   'P 1'
#
loop_
_entity.id
_entity.type
_entity.pdbx_description
1 polymer ?
#
loop_
_entity_poly.entity_id
_entity_poly.type
_entity_poly.pdbx_seq_one_letter_code
_entity_poly.pdbx_strand_id
1 'polypeptide(L)'
;MSEPDAERTPSLIQQRLALQRRKTWAIVLAVFWTVSAAWWLSSGLLTEMRDLDVMRVIIGAVSVMLAIAQVFTLRHVLRDVRAFEARHGTDAGRQ
;
A
#
# COMPACT_ATOMS: atom_id res chain seq x y z
N MET A 1 -28.41 -35.98 7.20
CA MET A 1 -28.04 -35.26 8.43
C MET A 1 -27.22 -34.07 7.97
N SER A 2 -27.89 -32.93 7.84
CA SER A 2 -27.30 -31.70 7.31
C SER A 2 -26.42 -31.09 8.38
N GLU A 3 -25.10 -31.06 8.17
CA GLU A 3 -24.27 -30.03 8.80
C GLU A 3 -24.54 -28.76 7.99
N PRO A 4 -25.30 -27.78 8.54
CA PRO A 4 -25.48 -26.53 7.84
C PRO A 4 -24.13 -25.84 7.82
N ASP A 5 -23.82 -25.27 6.67
CA ASP A 5 -22.70 -24.38 6.42
C ASP A 5 -22.30 -23.62 7.69
N ALA A 6 -21.26 -24.12 8.37
CA ALA A 6 -20.46 -23.30 9.26
C ALA A 6 -19.81 -22.29 8.32
N GLU A 7 -20.58 -21.23 8.06
CA GLU A 7 -20.20 -19.99 7.42
C GLU A 7 -18.81 -19.70 7.95
N ARG A 8 -17.78 -20.02 7.14
CA ARG A 8 -16.37 -19.86 7.47
C ARG A 8 -16.14 -18.36 7.56
N THR A 9 -16.62 -17.75 8.63
CA THR A 9 -16.22 -16.44 9.06
C THR A 9 -14.73 -16.58 9.30
N PRO A 10 -13.88 -15.95 8.46
CA PRO A 10 -12.44 -16.15 8.55
C PRO A 10 -12.02 -15.82 9.97
N SER A 11 -11.24 -16.70 10.59
CA SER A 11 -10.87 -16.56 12.00
C SER A 11 -10.26 -15.19 12.24
N LEU A 12 -10.49 -14.59 13.42
CA LEU A 12 -10.01 -13.23 13.73
C LEU A 12 -8.50 -13.09 13.49
N ILE A 13 -7.74 -14.17 13.67
CA ILE A 13 -6.30 -14.25 13.36
C ILE A 13 -6.04 -14.16 11.84
N GLN A 14 -6.81 -14.86 11.01
CA GLN A 14 -6.70 -14.77 9.55
C GLN A 14 -7.08 -13.38 9.03
N GLN A 15 -8.12 -12.75 9.59
CA GLN A 15 -8.50 -11.38 9.24
C GLN A 15 -7.38 -10.39 9.58
N ARG A 16 -6.79 -10.51 10.78
CA ARG A 16 -5.66 -9.67 11.20
C ARG A 16 -4.42 -9.89 10.34
N LEU A 17 -4.11 -11.15 10.02
CA LEU A 17 -2.98 -11.49 9.15
C LEU A 17 -3.17 -10.91 7.75
N ALA A 18 -4.37 -11.01 7.18
CA ALA A 18 -4.69 -10.40 5.88
C ALA A 18 -4.57 -8.86 5.93
N LEU A 19 -5.03 -8.22 7.00
CA LEU A 19 -4.90 -6.79 7.23
C LEU A 19 -3.43 -6.35 7.31
N GLN A 20 -2.62 -7.08 8.10
CA GLN A 20 -1.19 -6.82 8.23
C GLN A 20 -0.47 -7.01 6.90
N ARG A 21 -0.78 -8.09 6.16
CA ARG A 21 -0.19 -8.33 4.83
C ARG A 21 -0.50 -7.19 3.88
N ARG A 22 -1.76 -6.71 3.87
CA ARG A 22 -2.19 -5.58 3.02
C ARG A 22 -1.47 -4.29 3.39
N LYS A 23 -1.31 -4.01 4.69
CA LYS A 23 -0.52 -2.88 5.19
C LYS A 23 0.96 -2.99 4.77
N THR A 24 1.58 -4.16 4.94
CA THR A 24 2.98 -4.40 4.57
C THR A 24 3.18 -4.21 3.06
N TRP A 25 2.31 -4.79 2.23
CA TRP A 25 2.38 -4.60 0.78
C TRP A 25 2.20 -3.14 0.37
N ALA A 26 1.26 -2.41 0.99
CA ALA A 26 1.08 -0.99 0.71
C ALA A 26 2.33 -0.16 1.08
N ILE A 27 2.99 -0.47 2.19
CA ILE A 27 4.26 0.19 2.59
C ILE A 27 5.38 -0.17 1.60
N VAL A 28 5.55 -1.45 1.30
CA VAL A 28 6.60 -1.92 0.36
C VAL A 28 6.43 -1.28 -1.01
N LEU A 29 5.20 -1.26 -1.54
CA LEU A 29 4.90 -0.61 -2.81
C LEU A 29 5.12 0.91 -2.75
N ALA A 30 4.71 1.57 -1.66
CA ALA A 30 4.95 3.01 -1.51
C ALA A 30 6.46 3.33 -1.52
N VAL A 31 7.28 2.56 -0.79
CA VAL A 31 8.74 2.72 -0.77
C VAL A 31 9.32 2.44 -2.14
N PHE A 32 8.93 1.33 -2.79
CA PHE A 32 9.39 0.96 -4.12
C PHE A 32 9.14 2.08 -5.14
N TRP A 33 7.91 2.58 -5.23
CA TRP A 33 7.55 3.65 -6.16
C TRP A 33 8.26 4.97 -5.84
N THR A 34 8.48 5.27 -4.55
CA THR A 34 9.24 6.46 -4.14
C THR A 34 10.70 6.38 -4.61
N VAL A 35 11.36 5.23 -4.42
CA VAL A 35 12.74 5.02 -4.87
C VAL A 35 12.82 5.04 -6.40
N SER A 36 11.89 4.38 -7.08
CA SER A 36 11.81 4.44 -8.55
C SER A 36 11.61 5.87 -9.07
N ALA A 37 10.73 6.65 -8.44
CA ALA A 37 10.52 8.05 -8.80
C ALA A 37 11.81 8.88 -8.61
N ALA A 38 12.49 8.72 -7.48
CA ALA A 38 13.75 9.41 -7.22
C ALA A 38 14.84 9.05 -8.24
N TRP A 39 14.93 7.77 -8.62
CA TRP A 39 15.87 7.30 -9.64
C TRP A 39 15.58 7.86 -11.03
N TRP A 40 14.33 7.78 -11.50
CA TRP A 40 13.96 8.26 -12.83
C TRP A 40 14.00 9.78 -12.96
N LEU A 41 13.58 10.51 -11.92
CA LEU A 41 13.65 11.98 -11.91
C LEU A 41 15.10 12.46 -11.82
N SER A 42 15.94 11.88 -10.97
CA SER A 42 17.35 12.28 -10.89
C SER A 42 18.09 11.98 -12.20
N SER A 43 17.87 10.80 -12.79
CA SER A 43 18.50 10.42 -14.07
C SER A 43 17.96 11.14 -15.31
N GLY A 44 16.77 11.75 -15.23
CA GLY A 44 16.21 12.58 -16.31
C GLY A 44 16.53 14.07 -16.17
N LEU A 45 16.62 14.59 -14.94
CA LEU A 45 16.90 15.99 -14.65
C LEU A 45 18.39 16.34 -14.60
N LEU A 46 19.26 15.36 -14.30
CA LEU A 46 20.72 15.56 -14.25
C LEU A 46 21.42 15.35 -15.60
N THR A 47 20.72 14.86 -16.62
CA THR A 47 21.18 14.89 -18.02
C THR A 47 21.20 16.32 -18.52
N GLU A 48 22.20 16.70 -19.34
CA GLU A 48 22.35 18.07 -19.87
C GLU A 48 21.01 18.58 -20.41
N MET A 49 20.60 19.81 -20.02
CA MET A 49 19.28 20.39 -20.34
C MET A 49 18.93 20.39 -21.84
N ARG A 50 19.92 20.21 -22.73
CA ARG A 50 19.72 20.10 -24.19
C ARG A 50 19.20 18.74 -24.65
N ASP A 51 19.38 17.70 -23.84
CA ASP A 51 18.99 16.31 -24.08
C ASP A 51 18.04 15.82 -22.98
N LEU A 52 17.06 16.67 -22.65
CA LEU A 52 16.06 16.36 -21.64
C LEU A 52 15.21 15.18 -22.14
N ASP A 53 15.50 13.99 -21.59
CA ASP A 53 14.84 12.75 -21.96
C ASP A 53 13.41 12.76 -21.38
N VAL A 54 12.49 13.34 -22.16
CA VAL A 54 11.07 13.52 -21.82
C VAL A 54 10.43 12.21 -21.36
N MET A 55 10.87 11.06 -21.89
CA MET A 55 10.39 9.74 -21.48
C MET A 55 10.70 9.47 -20.00
N ARG A 56 11.92 9.79 -19.54
CA ARG A 56 12.32 9.61 -18.14
C ARG A 56 11.55 10.51 -17.19
N VAL A 57 11.29 11.74 -17.60
CA VAL A 57 10.48 12.68 -16.81
C VAL A 57 9.03 12.19 -16.69
N ILE A 58 8.45 11.67 -17.77
CA ILE A 58 7.10 11.07 -17.75
C ILE A 58 7.07 9.86 -16.82
N ILE A 59 8.04 8.93 -16.95
CA ILE A 59 8.13 7.75 -16.08
C ILE A 59 8.29 8.16 -14.60
N GLY A 60 9.13 9.17 -14.34
CA GLY A 60 9.31 9.76 -13.02
C GLY A 60 8.00 10.33 -12.45
N ALA A 61 7.27 11.13 -13.23
CA ALA A 61 5.99 11.71 -12.84
C ALA A 61 4.92 10.65 -12.55
N VAL A 62 4.81 9.61 -13.40
CA VAL A 62 3.90 8.47 -13.16
C VAL A 62 4.28 7.73 -11.88
N SER A 63 5.57 7.50 -11.65
CA SER A 63 6.06 6.86 -10.43
C SER A 63 5.72 7.67 -9.17
N VAL A 64 5.79 9.01 -9.24
CA VAL A 64 5.32 9.91 -8.16
C VAL A 64 3.82 9.77 -7.92
N MET A 65 3.00 9.79 -8.97
CA MET A 65 1.54 9.60 -8.82
C MET A 65 1.21 8.25 -8.18
N LEU A 66 1.90 7.18 -8.58
CA LEU A 66 1.74 5.85 -8.00
C LEU A 66 2.16 5.82 -6.52
N ALA A 67 3.27 6.46 -6.16
CA ALA A 67 3.68 6.60 -4.76
C ALA A 67 2.60 7.33 -3.92
N ILE A 68 2.06 8.43 -4.44
CA ILE A 68 0.97 9.18 -3.80
C ILE A 68 -0.28 8.30 -3.63
N ALA A 69 -0.70 7.57 -4.67
CA ALA A 69 -1.85 6.67 -4.61
C ALA A 69 -1.66 5.57 -3.55
N GLN A 70 -0.45 5.03 -3.39
CA GLN A 70 -0.15 4.03 -2.35
C GLN A 70 -0.20 4.65 -0.95
N VAL A 71 0.22 5.90 -0.77
CA VAL A 71 0.06 6.61 0.51
C VAL A 71 -1.41 6.80 0.86
N PHE A 72 -2.26 7.16 -0.10
CA PHE A 72 -3.72 7.24 0.12
C PHE A 72 -4.32 5.87 0.45
N THR A 73 -3.91 4.83 -0.25
CA THR A 73 -4.34 3.44 0.02
C THR A 73 -3.94 3.02 1.43
N LEU A 74 -2.71 3.31 1.86
CA LEU A 74 -2.24 3.05 3.22
C LEU A 74 -3.07 3.81 4.26
N ARG A 75 -3.38 5.09 4.02
CA ARG A 75 -4.26 5.87 4.91
C ARG A 75 -5.66 5.28 5.01
N HIS A 76 -6.22 4.78 3.90
CA HIS A 76 -7.51 4.11 3.90
C HIS A 76 -7.48 2.81 4.71
N VAL A 77 -6.48 1.95 4.46
CA VAL A 77 -6.28 0.71 5.23
C VAL A 77 -6.10 1.01 6.72
N LEU A 78 -5.36 2.06 7.09
CA LEU A 78 -5.20 2.47 8.50
C LEU A 78 -6.51 2.97 9.11
N ARG A 79 -7.38 3.66 8.34
CA ARG A 79 -8.72 4.03 8.80
C ARG A 79 -9.60 2.80 9.00
N ASP A 80 -9.52 1.82 8.10
CA ASP A 80 -10.27 0.56 8.22
C ASP A 80 -9.81 -0.24 9.45
N VAL A 81 -8.50 -0.30 9.71
CA VAL A 81 -7.94 -0.90 10.93
C VAL A 81 -8.50 -0.21 12.17
N ARG A 82 -8.48 1.13 12.22
CA ARG A 82 -9.03 1.89 13.35
C ARG A 82 -10.54 1.68 13.51
N ALA A 83 -11.29 1.60 12.42
CA ALA A 83 -12.73 1.32 12.45
C ALA A 83 -13.04 -0.11 12.86
N PHE A 84 -12.13 -1.05 12.61
CA PHE A 84 -12.21 -2.42 13.10
C PHE A 84 -11.91 -2.50 14.60
N GLU A 85 -10.82 -1.86 15.06
CA GLU A 85 -10.44 -1.75 16.47
C GLU A 85 -11.51 -1.03 17.30
N ALA A 86 -12.13 0.02 16.77
CA ALA A 86 -13.23 0.72 17.44
C ALA A 86 -14.48 -0.16 17.65
N ARG A 87 -14.68 -1.17 16.80
CA ARG A 87 -15.84 -2.09 16.89
C ARG A 87 -15.57 -3.34 17.72
N HIS A 88 -14.31 -3.81 17.78
CA HIS A 88 -13.96 -5.09 18.39
C HIS A 88 -13.05 -4.96 19.62
N GLY A 89 -12.66 -3.74 19.99
CA GLY A 89 -11.74 -3.46 21.10
C GLY A 89 -10.30 -3.23 20.62
N THR A 90 -9.60 -2.30 21.28
CA THR A 90 -8.17 -2.07 21.08
C THR A 90 -7.42 -3.37 21.32
N ASP A 91 -6.61 -3.81 20.34
CA ASP A 91 -5.86 -5.08 20.35
C ASP A 91 -6.65 -6.40 20.11
N ALA A 92 -7.86 -6.33 19.55
CA ALA A 92 -8.55 -7.53 19.06
C ALA A 92 -7.64 -8.36 18.11
N GLY A 93 -7.25 -9.56 18.56
CA GLY A 93 -6.38 -10.49 17.83
C GLY A 93 -4.88 -10.42 18.17
N ARG A 94 -4.49 -9.75 19.26
CA ARG A 94 -3.14 -9.86 19.86
C ARG A 94 -3.21 -10.85 21.02
N GLN A 95 -3.03 -12.14 20.71
CA GLN A 95 -2.54 -13.11 21.70
C GLN A 95 -1.03 -13.16 21.60
#